data_AF-A0A3M2A8M8-F1
#
_entry.id   AF-A0A3M2A8M8-F1
#
_cell.length_a   1.000
_cell.length_b   1.000
_cell.length_c   1.000
_cell.angle_alpha   90.00
_cell.angle_beta   90.00
_cell.angle_gamma   90.00
#
_symmetry.space_group_name_H-M   'P 1'
#
loop_
_entity.id
_entity.type
_entity.pdbx_description
1 polymer ?
#
loop_
_entity_poly.entity_id
_entity_poly.type
_entity_poly.pdbx_seq_one_letter_code
_entity_poly.pdbx_strand_id
1 'polypeptide(L)'
;MVAFLVAAAWLPMPRPCHGATGFFHRFGDPYPRIVQQVFYYVEKKYVEPERASPRALLDGAFEALENQYPEVLVEPAGDGRVRIRVDRAEKTFDLSQAVDYRKAGDLLATALRFVHQNLGEEVEEQDLYYAALNGALAKLDPHSNAFSPKMFKEFMIGTRGTFGGIGFVFGIRDGEMTIISVIEGTPAERGGLRSGDRILYIDGEPTINMPVDVAANKMRGEPGTQVTLTIDREGWPEPRAITFTREVIHVDSVESYVLTEGEGAPVLVARVKNFQKDTTDELRRAAAQALKAHPDLKGLVLDLRNNPGGLLDQAIELSDAFLEEGTIVSTRGPEEDANSRAEAGRDDPELIDRPVVILVNQGSASASEIVSGALKASRA
;
A
#
# COMPACT_ATOMS: atom_id res chain seq x y z
N MET A 1 14.23 -3.39 -11.74
CA MET A 1 13.79 -3.66 -10.36
C MET A 1 12.73 -4.75 -10.44
N VAL A 2 12.96 -5.92 -9.83
CA VAL A 2 11.96 -7.00 -9.83
C VAL A 2 11.25 -6.94 -8.48
N ALA A 3 9.96 -6.63 -8.49
CA ALA A 3 9.13 -6.57 -7.30
C ALA A 3 8.13 -7.72 -7.35
N PHE A 4 8.24 -8.66 -6.42
CA PHE A 4 7.29 -9.75 -6.26
C PHE A 4 6.31 -9.38 -5.13
N LEU A 5 5.05 -9.14 -5.47
CA LEU A 5 4.02 -8.77 -4.51
C LEU A 5 3.15 -9.99 -4.20
N VAL A 6 3.26 -10.56 -2.99
CA VAL A 6 2.40 -11.68 -2.57
C VAL A 6 1.20 -11.12 -1.80
N ALA A 7 0.13 -10.80 -2.53
CA ALA A 7 -1.18 -10.53 -1.93
C ALA A 7 -1.85 -11.85 -1.50
N ALA A 8 -1.37 -12.47 -0.42
CA ALA A 8 -1.79 -13.81 0.02
C ALA A 8 -3.24 -13.88 0.51
N ALA A 9 -3.86 -12.77 0.93
CA ALA A 9 -5.10 -12.82 1.71
C ALA A 9 -6.33 -13.37 0.94
N TRP A 10 -6.33 -13.40 -0.41
CA TRP A 10 -7.56 -13.71 -1.18
C TRP A 10 -7.37 -14.47 -2.51
N LEU A 11 -6.17 -14.91 -2.87
CA LEU A 11 -6.01 -15.73 -4.08
C LEU A 11 -6.47 -17.17 -3.81
N PRO A 12 -7.46 -17.71 -4.56
CA PRO A 12 -7.94 -19.07 -4.36
C PRO A 12 -6.86 -20.08 -4.77
N MET A 13 -6.68 -21.12 -3.95
CA MET A 13 -5.93 -22.33 -4.35
C MET A 13 -6.51 -22.89 -5.67
N PRO A 14 -5.70 -23.53 -6.53
CA PRO A 14 -6.24 -24.40 -7.57
C PRO A 14 -7.13 -25.47 -6.90
N ARG A 15 -8.38 -25.56 -7.38
CA ARG A 15 -9.42 -26.44 -6.80
C ARG A 15 -8.92 -27.89 -6.77
N PRO A 16 -9.17 -28.64 -5.67
CA PRO A 16 -9.12 -30.10 -5.74
C PRO A 16 -10.17 -30.59 -6.74
N CYS A 17 -9.83 -31.63 -7.50
CA CYS A 17 -10.72 -32.25 -8.48
C CYS A 17 -12.12 -32.56 -7.90
N HIS A 18 -13.14 -31.97 -8.55
CA HIS A 18 -14.56 -32.33 -8.62
C HIS A 18 -15.26 -32.89 -7.36
N GLY A 19 -16.19 -32.08 -6.82
CA GLY A 19 -17.40 -32.59 -6.17
C GLY A 19 -17.62 -32.18 -4.70
N ALA A 20 -17.80 -30.89 -4.40
CA ALA A 20 -18.53 -30.40 -3.22
C ALA A 20 -18.63 -28.85 -3.24
N THR A 21 -19.50 -28.30 -4.05
CA THR A 21 -19.89 -26.89 -3.94
C THR A 21 -20.89 -26.75 -2.79
N GLY A 22 -20.45 -26.20 -1.64
CA GLY A 22 -21.38 -25.77 -0.58
C GLY A 22 -20.96 -25.94 0.88
N PHE A 23 -19.67 -26.11 1.24
CA PHE A 23 -19.31 -26.41 2.65
C PHE A 23 -18.01 -25.77 3.18
N PHE A 24 -17.52 -24.64 2.66
CA PHE A 24 -16.15 -24.17 2.96
C PHE A 24 -16.01 -22.91 3.84
N HIS A 25 -17.08 -22.40 4.45
CA HIS A 25 -17.02 -21.23 5.34
C HIS A 25 -17.07 -21.52 6.86
N ARG A 26 -16.87 -22.78 7.31
CA ARG A 26 -17.10 -23.11 8.74
C ARG A 26 -15.96 -23.76 9.55
N PHE A 27 -14.76 -24.00 9.03
CA PHE A 27 -13.71 -24.65 9.84
C PHE A 27 -12.28 -24.21 9.51
N GLY A 28 -11.55 -23.72 10.52
CA GLY A 28 -10.08 -23.59 10.57
C GLY A 28 -9.58 -22.18 10.88
N ASP A 29 -8.71 -22.08 11.88
CA ASP A 29 -7.85 -20.92 12.18
C ASP A 29 -7.15 -20.41 10.88
N PRO A 30 -7.29 -19.13 10.50
CA PRO A 30 -6.74 -18.59 9.27
C PRO A 30 -5.20 -18.53 9.26
N TYR A 31 -4.55 -18.53 10.42
CA TYR A 31 -3.14 -18.18 10.53
C TYR A 31 -2.18 -19.31 10.14
N PRO A 32 -2.39 -20.59 10.54
CA PRO A 32 -1.65 -21.70 9.98
C PRO A 32 -1.78 -21.80 8.44
N ARG A 33 -2.92 -21.34 7.88
CA ARG A 33 -3.15 -21.38 6.42
C ARG A 33 -2.35 -20.33 5.66
N ILE A 34 -2.26 -19.09 6.17
CA ILE A 34 -1.51 -18.04 5.46
C ILE A 34 -0.01 -18.36 5.39
N VAL A 35 0.56 -19.01 6.42
CA VAL A 35 1.95 -19.46 6.40
C VAL A 35 2.18 -20.43 5.25
N GLN A 36 1.33 -21.44 5.12
CA GLN A 36 1.41 -22.40 4.02
C GLN A 36 1.25 -21.74 2.65
N GLN A 37 0.33 -20.79 2.54
CA GLN A 37 0.08 -20.08 1.30
C GLN A 37 1.28 -19.23 0.87
N VAL A 38 1.91 -18.51 1.80
CA VAL A 38 3.12 -17.72 1.51
C VAL A 38 4.25 -18.63 1.03
N PHE A 39 4.56 -19.72 1.76
CA PHE A 39 5.63 -20.63 1.37
C PHE A 39 5.37 -21.31 0.02
N TYR A 40 4.10 -21.65 -0.28
CA TYR A 40 3.69 -22.14 -1.59
C TYR A 40 3.93 -21.10 -2.71
N TYR A 41 3.57 -19.82 -2.48
CA TYR A 41 3.81 -18.77 -3.47
C TYR A 41 5.29 -18.51 -3.71
N VAL A 42 6.11 -18.54 -2.65
CA VAL A 42 7.56 -18.42 -2.82
C VAL A 42 8.08 -19.55 -3.70
N GLU A 43 7.71 -20.81 -3.40
CA GLU A 43 8.15 -21.96 -4.19
C GLU A 43 7.73 -21.87 -5.67
N LYS A 44 6.48 -21.48 -5.94
CA LYS A 44 5.90 -21.58 -7.29
C LYS A 44 6.05 -20.34 -8.14
N LYS A 45 6.26 -19.19 -7.53
CA LYS A 45 6.11 -17.90 -8.20
C LYS A 45 7.28 -16.96 -8.02
N TYR A 46 8.17 -17.19 -7.05
CA TYR A 46 9.33 -16.34 -6.89
C TYR A 46 10.26 -16.39 -8.13
N VAL A 47 10.70 -15.23 -8.57
CA VAL A 47 11.40 -15.03 -9.86
C VAL A 47 12.86 -15.44 -9.84
N GLU A 48 13.49 -15.48 -8.67
CA GLU A 48 14.89 -15.86 -8.45
C GLU A 48 14.94 -17.07 -7.49
N PRO A 49 14.47 -18.26 -7.93
CA PRO A 49 14.29 -19.43 -7.06
C PRO A 49 15.59 -19.87 -6.35
N GLU A 50 16.75 -19.58 -6.93
CA GLU A 50 18.07 -19.84 -6.35
C GLU A 50 18.36 -19.01 -5.08
N ARG A 51 17.69 -17.87 -4.87
CA ARG A 51 17.79 -17.07 -3.65
C ARG A 51 16.87 -17.57 -2.55
N ALA A 52 15.86 -18.38 -2.90
CA ALA A 52 14.87 -18.87 -1.97
C ALA A 52 15.28 -20.23 -1.39
N SER A 53 15.30 -20.34 -0.06
CA SER A 53 15.56 -21.60 0.65
C SER A 53 14.59 -21.76 1.81
N PRO A 54 13.95 -22.94 1.99
CA PRO A 54 13.04 -23.17 3.11
C PRO A 54 13.67 -22.86 4.48
N ARG A 55 14.97 -23.17 4.63
CA ARG A 55 15.70 -22.90 5.87
C ARG A 55 15.98 -21.41 6.08
N ALA A 56 16.41 -20.70 5.03
CA ALA A 56 16.66 -19.27 5.12
C ALA A 56 15.38 -18.50 5.49
N LEU A 57 14.23 -18.88 4.91
CA LEU A 57 12.93 -18.31 5.26
C LEU A 57 12.57 -18.51 6.74
N LEU A 58 12.84 -19.69 7.31
CA LEU A 58 12.64 -19.95 8.73
C LEU A 58 13.54 -19.08 9.61
N ASP A 59 14.83 -18.99 9.25
CA ASP A 59 15.79 -18.17 9.99
C ASP A 59 15.35 -16.70 10.00
N GLY A 60 14.92 -16.16 8.85
CA GLY A 60 14.39 -14.79 8.77
C GLY A 60 13.10 -14.57 9.57
N ALA A 61 12.21 -15.58 9.60
CA ALA A 61 11.00 -15.50 10.42
C ALA A 61 11.34 -15.40 11.91
N PHE A 62 12.25 -16.24 12.40
CA PHE A 62 12.63 -16.26 13.81
C PHE A 62 13.44 -15.02 14.22
N GLU A 63 14.35 -14.53 13.36
CA GLU A 63 15.04 -13.27 13.57
C GLU A 63 14.05 -12.10 13.71
N ALA A 64 13.00 -12.05 12.88
CA ALA A 64 11.99 -10.99 12.98
C ALA A 64 11.19 -11.07 14.29
N LEU A 65 10.85 -12.29 14.74
CA LEU A 65 10.17 -12.48 16.02
C LEU A 65 11.01 -12.00 17.20
N GLU A 66 12.28 -12.39 17.26
CA GLU A 66 13.21 -11.98 18.33
C GLU A 66 13.43 -10.46 18.34
N ASN A 67 13.53 -9.84 17.16
CA ASN A 67 13.68 -8.39 17.05
C ASN A 67 12.43 -7.60 17.44
N GLN A 68 11.24 -8.15 17.18
CA GLN A 68 9.97 -7.45 17.41
C GLN A 68 9.39 -7.67 18.81
N TYR A 69 9.62 -8.84 19.39
CA TYR A 69 9.05 -9.25 20.68
C TYR A 69 10.17 -9.56 21.69
N PRO A 70 10.49 -8.64 22.61
CA PRO A 70 11.60 -8.80 23.56
C PRO A 70 11.51 -10.04 24.46
N GLU A 71 10.30 -10.58 24.65
CA GLU A 71 10.04 -11.79 25.41
C GLU A 71 10.43 -13.07 24.66
N VAL A 72 10.60 -12.98 23.34
CA VAL A 72 10.93 -14.10 22.46
C VAL A 72 12.44 -14.14 22.26
N LEU A 73 13.04 -15.27 22.59
CA LEU A 73 14.47 -15.54 22.39
C LEU A 73 14.67 -16.80 21.56
N VAL A 74 15.56 -16.72 20.57
CA VAL A 74 15.79 -17.78 19.59
C VAL A 74 17.24 -18.24 19.68
N GLU A 75 17.46 -19.38 20.34
CA GLU A 75 18.80 -19.87 20.64
C GLU A 75 19.16 -21.11 19.80
N PRO A 76 20.39 -21.21 19.26
CA PRO A 76 20.87 -22.46 18.68
C PRO A 76 20.90 -23.59 19.73
N ALA A 77 20.33 -24.75 19.39
CA ALA A 77 20.28 -25.92 20.27
C ALA A 77 21.17 -27.09 19.78
N GLY A 78 22.04 -26.84 18.79
CA GLY A 78 22.90 -27.85 18.16
C GLY A 78 22.17 -28.74 17.16
N ASP A 79 22.91 -29.39 16.27
CA ASP A 79 22.41 -30.35 15.27
C ASP A 79 21.29 -29.80 14.35
N GLY A 80 21.33 -28.50 14.03
CA GLY A 80 20.28 -27.87 13.22
C GLY A 80 18.96 -27.64 13.95
N ARG A 81 18.97 -27.73 15.29
CA ARG A 81 17.82 -27.40 16.13
C ARG A 81 17.92 -25.98 16.67
N VAL A 82 16.75 -25.39 16.92
CA VAL A 82 16.59 -24.07 17.53
C VAL A 82 15.67 -24.20 18.74
N ARG A 83 16.06 -23.62 19.87
CA ARG A 83 15.22 -23.47 21.05
C ARG A 83 14.59 -22.09 21.03
N ILE A 84 13.26 -22.04 21.03
CA ILE A 84 12.52 -20.80 21.20
C ILE A 84 12.07 -20.73 22.65
N ARG A 85 12.43 -19.65 23.35
CA ARG A 85 11.97 -19.33 24.70
C ARG A 85 11.04 -18.13 24.65
N VAL A 86 9.93 -18.22 25.35
CA VAL A 86 8.98 -17.12 25.55
C VAL A 86 8.66 -17.06 27.05
N ASP A 87 9.17 -16.03 27.71
CA ASP A 87 9.20 -15.93 29.18
C ASP A 87 9.73 -17.22 29.85
N ARG A 88 8.86 -17.99 30.52
CA ARG A 88 9.22 -19.25 31.23
C ARG A 88 9.04 -20.50 30.39
N ALA A 89 8.38 -20.41 29.23
CA ALA A 89 8.15 -21.53 28.36
C ALA A 89 9.28 -21.66 27.34
N GLU A 90 9.71 -22.89 27.08
CA GLU A 90 10.68 -23.18 26.03
C GLU A 90 10.26 -24.38 25.19
N LYS A 91 10.59 -24.35 23.90
CA LYS A 91 10.37 -25.47 23.00
C LYS A 91 11.47 -25.54 21.96
N THR A 92 11.93 -26.75 21.67
CA THR A 92 12.93 -27.00 20.63
C THR A 92 12.27 -27.42 19.33
N PHE A 93 12.72 -26.84 18.23
CA PHE A 93 12.29 -27.14 16.87
C PHE A 93 13.48 -27.65 16.05
N ASP A 94 13.26 -28.70 15.28
CA ASP A 94 14.29 -29.31 14.43
C ASP A 94 14.18 -28.79 12.99
N LEU A 95 15.05 -27.85 12.64
CA LEU A 95 15.02 -27.22 11.31
C LEU A 95 15.46 -28.17 10.20
N SER A 96 16.06 -29.32 10.51
CA SER A 96 16.38 -30.35 9.52
C SER A 96 15.12 -30.97 8.89
N GLN A 97 13.96 -30.83 9.54
CA GLN A 97 12.67 -31.28 9.02
C GLN A 97 12.16 -30.41 7.87
N ALA A 98 12.66 -29.19 7.72
CA ALA A 98 12.31 -28.23 6.67
C ALA A 98 12.93 -28.59 5.32
N VAL A 99 12.76 -29.83 4.87
CA VAL A 99 13.33 -30.36 3.61
C VAL A 99 12.62 -29.85 2.36
N ASP A 100 11.42 -29.28 2.51
CA ASP A 100 10.64 -28.65 1.45
C ASP A 100 9.87 -27.44 2.01
N TYR A 101 9.34 -26.58 1.12
CA TYR A 101 8.61 -25.35 1.50
C TYR A 101 7.37 -25.62 2.34
N ARG A 102 6.63 -26.70 2.07
CA ARG A 102 5.45 -27.09 2.84
C ARG A 102 5.82 -27.45 4.28
N LYS A 103 6.84 -28.29 4.47
CA LYS A 103 7.33 -28.69 5.79
C LYS A 103 7.93 -27.53 6.57
N ALA A 104 8.62 -26.61 5.88
CA ALA A 104 9.07 -25.36 6.50
C ALA A 104 7.89 -24.51 6.98
N GLY A 105 6.84 -24.36 6.15
CA GLY A 105 5.60 -23.70 6.55
C GLY A 105 4.94 -24.37 7.76
N ASP A 106 4.94 -25.72 7.83
CA ASP A 106 4.33 -26.46 8.93
C ASP A 106 5.10 -26.25 10.24
N LEU A 107 6.44 -26.25 10.14
CA LEU A 107 7.33 -25.98 11.25
C LEU A 107 7.12 -24.55 11.76
N LEU A 108 7.11 -23.55 10.86
CA LEU A 108 6.88 -22.15 11.23
C LEU A 108 5.52 -21.97 11.89
N ALA A 109 4.46 -22.51 11.31
CA ALA A 109 3.12 -22.41 11.88
C ALA A 109 3.04 -23.06 13.28
N THR A 110 3.78 -24.15 13.50
CA THR A 110 3.86 -24.82 14.81
C THR A 110 4.66 -23.99 15.83
N ALA A 111 5.72 -23.33 15.39
CA ALA A 111 6.49 -22.41 16.22
C ALA A 111 5.67 -21.17 16.59
N LEU A 112 4.97 -20.56 15.64
CA LEU A 112 4.12 -19.38 15.89
C LEU A 112 2.98 -19.67 16.86
N ARG A 113 2.33 -20.83 16.76
CA ARG A 113 1.33 -21.24 17.77
C ARG A 113 1.93 -21.37 19.17
N PHE A 114 3.13 -21.93 19.28
CA PHE A 114 3.83 -22.00 20.56
C PHE A 114 4.16 -20.61 21.09
N VAL A 115 4.67 -19.71 20.24
CA VAL A 115 4.97 -18.33 20.63
C VAL A 115 3.71 -17.63 21.09
N HIS A 116 2.66 -17.60 20.28
CA HIS A 116 1.40 -16.92 20.60
C HIS A 116 0.79 -17.40 21.93
N GLN A 117 0.78 -18.72 22.19
CA GLN A 117 0.24 -19.30 23.42
C GLN A 117 0.98 -18.88 24.70
N ASN A 118 2.23 -18.45 24.58
CA ASN A 118 3.08 -18.07 25.71
C ASN A 118 3.42 -16.57 25.72
N LEU A 119 3.04 -15.83 24.68
CA LEU A 119 3.13 -14.39 24.61
C LEU A 119 1.95 -13.77 25.37
N GLY A 120 2.11 -12.57 25.91
CA GLY A 120 1.06 -11.89 26.67
C GLY A 120 -0.23 -11.67 25.85
N GLU A 121 -1.37 -11.55 26.53
CA GLU A 121 -2.69 -11.34 25.90
C GLU A 121 -2.80 -10.03 25.09
N GLU A 122 -1.83 -9.12 25.22
CA GLU A 122 -1.80 -7.84 24.52
C GLU A 122 -1.38 -7.97 23.04
N VAL A 123 -0.82 -9.11 22.62
CA VAL A 123 -0.35 -9.31 21.24
C VAL A 123 -1.39 -10.00 20.39
N GLU A 124 -1.90 -9.28 19.40
CA GLU A 124 -2.80 -9.81 18.38
C GLU A 124 -2.11 -10.92 17.55
N GLU A 125 -2.76 -12.08 17.44
CA GLU A 125 -2.23 -13.24 16.70
C GLU A 125 -1.86 -12.86 15.25
N GLN A 126 -2.68 -12.01 14.62
CA GLN A 126 -2.42 -11.53 13.28
C GLN A 126 -1.06 -10.84 13.15
N ASP A 127 -0.74 -9.95 14.07
CA ASP A 127 0.46 -9.11 13.98
C ASP A 127 1.72 -9.97 14.19
N LEU A 128 1.64 -10.99 15.06
CA LEU A 128 2.69 -11.99 15.23
C LEU A 128 2.96 -12.75 13.93
N TYR A 129 1.92 -13.25 13.25
CA TYR A 129 2.07 -14.02 12.03
C TYR A 129 2.61 -13.19 10.87
N TYR A 130 2.10 -11.97 10.67
CA TYR A 130 2.60 -11.10 9.61
C TYR A 130 4.02 -10.60 9.86
N ALA A 131 4.41 -10.38 11.13
CA ALA A 131 5.80 -10.09 11.50
C ALA A 131 6.75 -11.21 11.06
N ALA A 132 6.45 -12.45 11.44
CA ALA A 132 7.26 -13.60 11.09
C ALA A 132 7.30 -13.86 9.57
N LEU A 133 6.17 -13.71 8.88
CA LEU A 133 6.11 -13.90 7.43
C LEU A 133 6.92 -12.84 6.69
N ASN A 134 6.86 -11.58 7.11
CA ASN A 134 7.67 -10.52 6.50
C ASN A 134 9.16 -10.68 6.83
N GLY A 135 9.50 -11.19 8.01
CA GLY A 135 10.86 -11.62 8.34
C GLY A 135 11.38 -12.71 7.43
N ALA A 136 10.55 -13.72 7.15
CA ALA A 136 10.88 -14.77 6.19
C ALA A 136 11.13 -14.20 4.79
N LEU A 137 10.18 -13.39 4.29
CA LEU A 137 10.23 -12.84 2.94
C LEU A 137 11.39 -11.85 2.74
N ALA A 138 11.85 -11.17 3.80
CA ALA A 138 13.01 -10.29 3.74
C ALA A 138 14.32 -11.03 3.37
N LYS A 139 14.37 -12.37 3.51
CA LYS A 139 15.51 -13.19 3.06
C LYS A 139 15.52 -13.40 1.54
N LEU A 140 14.40 -13.13 0.87
CA LEU A 140 14.31 -13.16 -0.59
C LEU A 140 14.91 -11.86 -1.15
N ASP A 141 14.24 -10.74 -0.87
CA ASP A 141 14.58 -9.41 -1.38
C ASP A 141 13.82 -8.33 -0.55
N PRO A 142 14.14 -7.02 -0.70
CA PRO A 142 13.50 -5.96 0.10
C PRO A 142 12.06 -5.61 -0.33
N HIS A 143 11.51 -6.22 -1.38
CA HIS A 143 10.20 -5.88 -1.94
C HIS A 143 9.15 -6.98 -1.71
N SER A 144 9.58 -8.22 -1.46
CA SER A 144 8.73 -9.35 -1.12
C SER A 144 8.10 -9.17 0.27
N ASN A 145 6.78 -8.97 0.31
CA ASN A 145 6.04 -8.74 1.56
C ASN A 145 4.65 -9.40 1.51
N ALA A 146 4.17 -9.80 2.70
CA ALA A 146 2.82 -10.25 2.94
C ALA A 146 2.02 -9.13 3.62
N PHE A 147 0.94 -8.70 2.96
CA PHE A 147 0.11 -7.62 3.50
C PHE A 147 -0.92 -8.16 4.48
N SER A 148 -0.95 -7.58 5.68
CA SER A 148 -2.07 -7.75 6.60
C SER A 148 -3.35 -7.20 6.00
N PRO A 149 -4.55 -7.67 6.41
CA PRO A 149 -5.82 -7.13 5.91
C PRO A 149 -5.89 -5.61 6.05
N LYS A 150 -5.36 -5.07 7.16
CA LYS A 150 -5.26 -3.62 7.41
C LYS A 150 -4.33 -2.95 6.40
N MET A 151 -3.11 -3.46 6.21
CA MET A 151 -2.15 -2.91 5.24
C MET A 151 -2.67 -2.97 3.81
N PHE A 152 -3.28 -4.09 3.43
CA PHE A 152 -3.89 -4.27 2.11
C PHE A 152 -5.01 -3.27 1.87
N LYS A 153 -5.88 -3.03 2.87
CA LYS A 153 -6.94 -2.02 2.79
C LYS A 153 -6.38 -0.62 2.53
N GLU A 154 -5.36 -0.19 3.28
CA GLU A 154 -4.73 1.12 3.06
C GLU A 154 -4.06 1.22 1.68
N PHE A 155 -3.36 0.17 1.25
CA PHE A 155 -2.75 0.11 -0.08
C PHE A 155 -3.80 0.24 -1.19
N MET A 156 -4.94 -0.44 -1.05
CA MET A 156 -6.04 -0.37 -2.01
C MET A 156 -6.69 1.02 -2.03
N ILE A 157 -6.80 1.71 -0.90
CA ILE A 157 -7.30 3.08 -0.86
C ILE A 157 -6.34 4.02 -1.61
N GLY A 158 -5.04 3.91 -1.33
CA GLY A 158 -4.02 4.73 -1.97
C GLY A 158 -3.95 4.54 -3.49
N THR A 159 -4.17 3.32 -3.98
CA THR A 159 -4.15 3.01 -5.43
C THR A 159 -5.47 3.30 -6.14
N ARG A 160 -6.62 3.16 -5.46
CA ARG A 160 -7.92 3.53 -6.04
C ARG A 160 -8.15 5.03 -6.09
N GLY A 161 -7.45 5.81 -5.27
CA GLY A 161 -7.71 7.26 -5.13
C GLY A 161 -9.07 7.59 -4.51
N THR A 162 -9.79 6.56 -4.05
CA THR A 162 -11.16 6.69 -3.57
C THR A 162 -11.41 5.85 -2.34
N PHE A 163 -12.16 6.42 -1.40
CA PHE A 163 -12.61 5.71 -0.21
C PHE A 163 -13.93 6.29 0.32
N GLY A 164 -14.71 5.48 1.04
CA GLY A 164 -15.90 5.95 1.73
C GLY A 164 -15.54 6.67 3.04
N GLY A 165 -15.95 7.92 3.19
CA GLY A 165 -15.60 8.74 4.35
C GLY A 165 -16.20 10.15 4.32
N ILE A 166 -15.59 11.06 5.10
CA ILE A 166 -16.10 12.43 5.32
C ILE A 166 -15.27 13.48 4.56
N GLY A 167 -13.96 13.23 4.35
CA GLY A 167 -13.10 14.06 3.48
C GLY A 167 -12.23 15.11 4.18
N PHE A 168 -11.35 14.70 5.09
CA PHE A 168 -10.37 15.59 5.72
C PHE A 168 -9.12 14.82 6.16
N VAL A 169 -8.04 15.55 6.41
CA VAL A 169 -6.78 15.03 6.97
C VAL A 169 -6.70 15.45 8.44
N PHE A 170 -6.30 14.53 9.31
CA PHE A 170 -6.15 14.78 10.74
C PHE A 170 -4.90 14.09 11.27
N GLY A 171 -4.47 14.48 12.46
CA GLY A 171 -3.34 13.87 13.17
C GLY A 171 -3.38 14.22 14.64
N ILE A 172 -2.36 13.78 15.39
CA ILE A 172 -2.19 14.21 16.78
C ILE A 172 -1.34 15.48 16.80
N ARG A 173 -1.88 16.54 17.38
CA ARG A 173 -1.17 17.79 17.64
C ARG A 173 -1.35 18.14 19.11
N ASP A 174 -0.25 18.41 19.80
CA ASP A 174 -0.24 18.74 21.23
C ASP A 174 -0.98 17.70 22.10
N GLY A 175 -0.91 16.43 21.71
CA GLY A 175 -1.56 15.29 22.39
C GLY A 175 -3.03 15.07 22.00
N GLU A 176 -3.57 15.85 21.08
CA GLU A 176 -5.01 15.89 20.77
C GLU A 176 -5.28 15.63 19.29
N MET A 177 -6.36 14.89 19.02
CA MET A 177 -6.76 14.57 17.66
C MET A 177 -7.31 15.83 16.97
N THR A 178 -6.58 16.30 15.96
CA THR A 178 -6.79 17.62 15.36
C THR A 178 -6.88 17.53 13.85
N ILE A 179 -7.84 18.24 13.25
CA ILE A 179 -7.99 18.37 11.80
C ILE A 179 -6.86 19.25 11.26
N ILE A 180 -6.10 18.70 10.32
CA ILE A 180 -4.99 19.38 9.64
C ILE A 180 -5.52 20.16 8.45
N SER A 181 -6.35 19.54 7.61
CA SER A 181 -6.96 20.17 6.44
C SER A 181 -8.27 19.49 6.09
N VAL A 182 -9.15 20.22 5.40
CA VAL A 182 -10.44 19.72 4.91
C VAL A 182 -10.39 19.69 3.39
N ILE A 183 -10.92 18.63 2.79
CA ILE A 183 -10.95 18.47 1.34
C ILE A 183 -12.18 19.21 0.81
N GLU A 184 -11.98 20.06 -0.20
CA GLU A 184 -13.04 20.84 -0.84
C GLU A 184 -14.13 19.92 -1.44
N GLY A 185 -15.39 20.36 -1.38
CA GLY A 185 -16.52 19.65 -1.95
C GLY A 185 -16.91 18.37 -1.20
N THR A 186 -16.33 18.10 -0.03
CA THR A 186 -16.63 16.89 0.76
C THR A 186 -17.66 17.13 1.86
N PRO A 187 -18.27 16.07 2.44
CA PRO A 187 -19.14 16.20 3.61
C PRO A 187 -18.52 17.00 4.77
N ALA A 188 -17.21 16.89 4.97
CA ALA A 188 -16.47 17.59 6.01
C ALA A 188 -16.58 19.11 5.85
N GLU A 189 -16.33 19.60 4.63
CA GLU A 189 -16.42 21.01 4.30
C GLU A 189 -17.85 21.51 4.40
N ARG A 190 -18.81 20.78 3.83
CA ARG A 190 -20.24 21.15 3.90
C ARG A 190 -20.79 21.17 5.32
N GLY A 191 -20.30 20.27 6.18
CA GLY A 191 -20.61 20.26 7.61
C GLY A 191 -19.84 21.31 8.42
N GLY A 192 -19.00 22.11 7.75
CA GLY A 192 -18.35 23.28 8.33
C GLY A 192 -17.12 22.96 9.17
N LEU A 193 -16.50 21.78 9.00
CA LEU A 193 -15.21 21.45 9.61
C LEU A 193 -14.11 22.39 9.08
N ARG A 194 -13.10 22.65 9.91
CA ARG A 194 -12.00 23.55 9.60
C ARG A 194 -10.68 22.98 10.10
N SER A 195 -9.58 23.43 9.48
CA SER A 195 -8.24 23.21 10.02
C SER A 195 -8.15 23.77 11.45
N GLY A 196 -7.53 23.02 12.36
CA GLY A 196 -7.41 23.34 13.78
C GLY A 196 -8.54 22.83 14.66
N ASP A 197 -9.63 22.30 14.10
CA ASP A 197 -10.70 21.67 14.87
C ASP A 197 -10.18 20.45 15.64
N ARG A 198 -10.61 20.31 16.89
CA ARG A 198 -10.27 19.17 17.75
C ARG A 198 -11.42 18.18 17.77
N ILE A 199 -11.13 16.92 17.47
CA ILE A 199 -12.11 15.83 17.48
C ILE A 199 -12.08 15.20 18.87
N LEU A 200 -13.11 15.45 19.68
CA LEU A 200 -13.20 14.93 21.05
C LEU A 200 -13.85 13.54 21.11
N TYR A 201 -14.85 13.30 20.26
CA TYR A 201 -15.57 12.02 20.20
C TYR A 201 -15.89 11.62 18.76
N ILE A 202 -15.91 10.32 18.51
CA ILE A 202 -16.37 9.69 17.26
C ILE A 202 -17.47 8.69 17.63
N ASP A 203 -18.70 8.94 17.17
CA ASP A 203 -19.90 8.16 17.52
C ASP A 203 -20.08 7.95 19.04
N GLY A 204 -19.74 8.99 19.82
CA GLY A 204 -19.83 8.98 21.29
C GLY A 204 -18.65 8.33 22.00
N GLU A 205 -17.69 7.74 21.29
CA GLU A 205 -16.46 7.22 21.88
C GLU A 205 -15.39 8.31 21.98
N PRO A 206 -14.73 8.50 23.13
CA PRO A 206 -13.71 9.52 23.31
C PRO A 206 -12.46 9.22 22.48
N THR A 207 -11.89 10.24 21.85
CA THR A 207 -10.66 10.13 21.04
C THR A 207 -9.39 10.15 21.88
N ILE A 208 -9.48 10.40 23.19
CA ILE A 208 -8.32 10.40 24.07
C ILE A 208 -7.66 9.02 24.08
N ASN A 209 -6.35 8.97 23.84
CA ASN A 209 -5.57 7.74 23.67
C ASN A 209 -6.05 6.81 22.52
N MET A 210 -6.97 7.27 21.66
CA MET A 210 -7.41 6.50 20.50
C MET A 210 -6.30 6.53 19.43
N PRO A 211 -5.80 5.38 18.96
CA PRO A 211 -4.86 5.34 17.86
C PRO A 211 -5.45 5.97 16.58
N VAL A 212 -4.63 6.70 15.82
CA VAL A 212 -5.05 7.44 14.62
C VAL A 212 -5.70 6.52 13.58
N ASP A 213 -5.20 5.30 13.44
CA ASP A 213 -5.71 4.29 12.52
C ASP A 213 -7.08 3.73 12.97
N VAL A 214 -7.31 3.60 14.27
CA VAL A 214 -8.62 3.22 14.83
C VAL A 214 -9.63 4.33 14.54
N ALA A 215 -9.25 5.59 14.78
CA ALA A 215 -10.08 6.75 14.48
C ALA A 215 -10.40 6.86 12.98
N ALA A 216 -9.40 6.68 12.11
CA ALA A 216 -9.59 6.68 10.66
C ALA A 216 -10.56 5.57 10.23
N ASN A 217 -10.46 4.37 10.81
CA ASN A 217 -11.38 3.27 10.52
C ASN A 217 -12.81 3.52 10.99
N LYS A 218 -13.00 4.23 12.11
CA LYS A 218 -14.34 4.64 12.59
C LYS A 218 -14.95 5.72 11.71
N MET A 219 -14.16 6.67 11.21
CA MET A 219 -14.66 7.75 10.36
C MET A 219 -14.91 7.30 8.92
N ARG A 220 -14.15 6.32 8.43
CA ARG A 220 -14.43 5.64 7.16
C ARG A 220 -15.59 4.66 7.30
N GLY A 221 -16.20 4.31 6.18
CA GLY A 221 -17.34 3.40 6.16
C GLY A 221 -18.05 3.42 4.82
N GLU A 222 -19.10 2.62 4.69
CA GLU A 222 -19.88 2.55 3.45
C GLU A 222 -20.54 3.90 3.14
N PRO A 223 -20.47 4.39 1.89
CA PRO A 223 -21.18 5.60 1.49
C PRO A 223 -22.68 5.51 1.80
N GLY A 224 -23.26 6.62 2.26
CA GLY A 224 -24.65 6.71 2.71
C GLY A 224 -24.86 6.40 4.19
N THR A 225 -23.89 5.79 4.88
CA THR A 225 -23.94 5.61 6.34
C THR A 225 -23.55 6.90 7.07
N GLN A 226 -23.91 7.01 8.35
CA GLN A 226 -23.64 8.21 9.15
C GLN A 226 -22.52 8.01 10.17
N VAL A 227 -21.90 9.12 10.55
CA VAL A 227 -20.91 9.22 11.64
C VAL A 227 -21.03 10.57 12.30
N THR A 228 -20.96 10.60 13.62
CA THR A 228 -21.07 11.81 14.42
C THR A 228 -19.73 12.14 15.05
N LEU A 229 -19.22 13.35 14.78
CA LEU A 229 -18.01 13.87 15.40
C LEU A 229 -18.39 14.93 16.42
N THR A 230 -17.85 14.85 17.63
CA THR A 230 -17.94 15.95 18.59
C THR A 230 -16.70 16.81 18.44
N ILE A 231 -16.90 18.04 17.98
CA ILE A 231 -15.83 18.98 17.64
C ILE A 231 -15.74 20.06 18.69
N ASP A 232 -14.51 20.30 19.14
CA ASP A 232 -14.13 21.49 19.88
C ASP A 232 -13.35 22.44 18.96
N ARG A 233 -13.71 23.73 19.01
CA ARG A 233 -13.16 24.77 18.15
C ARG A 233 -12.93 26.02 18.96
N GLU A 234 -11.76 26.62 18.78
CA GLU A 234 -11.44 27.91 19.39
C GLU A 234 -12.53 28.96 19.10
N GLY A 235 -13.04 29.59 20.17
CA GLY A 235 -14.12 30.57 20.09
C GLY A 235 -15.54 29.99 20.17
N TRP A 236 -15.72 28.66 20.21
CA TRP A 236 -17.00 28.07 20.61
C TRP A 236 -17.15 28.04 22.13
N PRO A 237 -18.35 28.34 22.67
CA PRO A 237 -18.56 28.27 24.12
C PRO A 237 -18.57 26.83 24.63
N GLU A 238 -18.98 25.87 23.79
CA GLU A 238 -19.08 24.45 24.10
C GLU A 238 -18.82 23.60 22.84
N PRO A 239 -18.30 22.36 22.98
CA PRO A 239 -18.15 21.42 21.87
C PRO A 239 -19.49 21.09 21.21
N ARG A 240 -19.46 20.79 19.91
CA ARG A 240 -20.68 20.48 19.13
C ARG A 240 -20.59 19.13 18.45
N ALA A 241 -21.66 18.34 18.57
CA ALA A 241 -21.84 17.13 17.78
C ALA A 241 -22.33 17.50 16.37
N ILE A 242 -21.61 17.03 15.35
CA ILE A 242 -21.95 17.22 13.94
C ILE A 242 -22.03 15.83 13.31
N THR A 243 -23.18 15.51 12.74
CA THR A 243 -23.40 14.25 12.02
C THR A 243 -23.15 14.44 10.54
N PHE A 244 -22.33 13.56 9.97
CA PHE A 244 -21.98 13.54 8.57
C PHE A 244 -22.52 12.27 7.92
N THR A 245 -22.98 12.40 6.67
CA THR A 245 -23.22 11.25 5.81
C THR A 245 -21.93 10.96 5.04
N ARG A 246 -21.45 9.72 5.11
CA ARG A 246 -20.27 9.28 4.38
C ARG A 246 -20.53 9.30 2.88
N GLU A 247 -19.56 9.76 2.12
CA GLU A 247 -19.59 9.79 0.65
C GLU A 247 -18.34 9.13 0.09
N VAL A 248 -18.32 8.89 -1.22
CA VAL A 248 -17.09 8.52 -1.92
C VAL A 248 -16.22 9.77 -2.00
N ILE A 249 -15.10 9.74 -1.30
CA ILE A 249 -14.11 10.81 -1.31
C ILE A 249 -13.10 10.50 -2.40
N HIS A 250 -12.89 11.48 -3.28
CA HIS A 250 -11.84 11.47 -4.30
C HIS A 250 -10.62 12.22 -3.78
N VAL A 251 -9.44 11.65 -3.95
CA VAL A 251 -8.17 12.30 -3.64
C VAL A 251 -7.42 12.51 -4.93
N ASP A 252 -7.27 13.78 -5.33
CA ASP A 252 -6.56 14.12 -6.55
C ASP A 252 -5.13 13.59 -6.52
N SER A 253 -4.81 12.82 -7.54
CA SER A 253 -3.48 12.26 -7.76
C SER A 253 -2.54 13.23 -8.47
N VAL A 254 -3.10 14.19 -9.23
CA VAL A 254 -2.38 15.25 -9.93
C VAL A 254 -2.75 16.62 -9.36
N GLU A 255 -1.76 17.33 -8.81
CA GLU A 255 -1.86 18.77 -8.56
C GLU A 255 -1.24 19.53 -9.72
N SER A 256 -1.89 20.59 -10.22
CA SER A 256 -1.35 21.33 -11.35
C SER A 256 -1.55 22.83 -11.24
N TYR A 257 -0.59 23.59 -11.78
CA TYR A 257 -0.69 25.03 -11.96
C TYR A 257 0.10 25.47 -13.20
N VAL A 258 -0.26 26.63 -13.77
CA VAL A 258 0.49 27.22 -14.88
C VAL A 258 1.46 28.26 -14.33
N LEU A 259 2.76 28.03 -14.54
CA LEU A 259 3.79 29.00 -14.24
C LEU A 259 3.85 30.02 -15.38
N THR A 260 3.49 31.26 -15.06
CA THR A 260 3.54 32.41 -15.98
C THR A 260 4.58 33.46 -15.56
N GLU A 261 5.22 33.26 -14.41
CA GLU A 261 6.22 34.19 -13.87
C GLU A 261 7.58 33.99 -14.55
N GLY A 262 8.07 35.01 -15.25
CA GLY A 262 9.37 35.04 -15.92
C GLY A 262 9.32 35.66 -17.31
N GLU A 263 10.46 35.72 -18.00
CA GLU A 263 10.54 36.20 -19.40
C GLU A 263 10.12 35.13 -20.44
N GLY A 264 9.71 33.95 -19.98
CA GLY A 264 9.36 32.80 -20.81
C GLY A 264 7.85 32.66 -21.07
N ALA A 265 7.51 31.85 -22.08
CA ALA A 265 6.14 31.45 -22.34
C ALA A 265 5.60 30.54 -21.21
N PRO A 266 4.26 30.51 -20.97
CA PRO A 266 3.66 29.74 -19.88
C PRO A 266 4.05 28.26 -19.91
N VAL A 267 4.24 27.65 -18.74
CA VAL A 267 4.54 26.22 -18.59
C VAL A 267 3.60 25.58 -17.58
N LEU A 268 3.03 24.43 -17.94
CA LEU A 268 2.19 23.66 -17.01
C LEU A 268 3.09 22.86 -16.08
N VAL A 269 2.98 23.07 -14.77
CA VAL A 269 3.60 22.21 -13.77
C VAL A 269 2.53 21.25 -13.28
N ALA A 270 2.71 19.95 -13.51
CA ALA A 270 1.83 18.89 -13.06
C ALA A 270 2.60 17.96 -12.11
N ARG A 271 2.21 17.97 -10.83
CA ARG A 271 2.78 17.12 -9.79
C ARG A 271 1.92 15.88 -9.61
N VAL A 272 2.47 14.72 -9.96
CA VAL A 272 1.83 13.42 -9.75
C VAL A 272 2.27 12.91 -8.38
N LYS A 273 1.34 12.82 -7.43
CA LYS A 273 1.61 12.39 -6.05
C LYS A 273 1.71 10.87 -5.91
N ASN A 274 0.89 10.15 -6.67
CA ASN A 274 0.80 8.70 -6.70
C ASN A 274 0.14 8.27 -8.02
N PHE A 275 0.45 7.08 -8.53
CA PHE A 275 -0.25 6.51 -9.70
C PHE A 275 -1.51 5.78 -9.24
N GLN A 276 -2.63 6.48 -9.31
CA GLN A 276 -3.96 6.03 -8.97
C GLN A 276 -4.80 5.80 -10.23
N LYS A 277 -5.92 5.11 -10.09
CA LYS A 277 -6.77 4.70 -11.21
C LYS A 277 -7.10 5.83 -12.21
N ASP A 278 -7.27 7.07 -11.75
CA ASP A 278 -7.69 8.20 -12.58
C ASP A 278 -6.54 9.18 -12.92
N THR A 279 -5.29 8.84 -12.59
CA THR A 279 -4.13 9.75 -12.72
C THR A 279 -3.89 10.25 -14.13
N THR A 280 -3.96 9.37 -15.13
CA THR A 280 -3.72 9.78 -16.52
C THR A 280 -4.80 10.75 -17.00
N ASP A 281 -6.06 10.49 -16.62
CA ASP A 281 -7.18 11.35 -16.99
C ASP A 281 -7.12 12.71 -16.28
N GLU A 282 -6.68 12.75 -15.01
CA GLU A 282 -6.42 14.00 -14.29
C GLU A 282 -5.34 14.84 -14.98
N LEU A 283 -4.24 14.21 -15.42
CA LEU A 283 -3.18 14.91 -16.16
C LEU A 283 -3.69 15.47 -17.49
N ARG A 284 -4.42 14.66 -18.28
CA ARG A 284 -5.02 15.10 -19.55
C ARG A 284 -5.97 16.28 -19.33
N ARG A 285 -6.83 16.22 -18.30
CA ARG A 285 -7.73 17.33 -17.97
C ARG A 285 -6.96 18.60 -17.59
N ALA A 286 -5.90 18.48 -16.79
CA ALA A 286 -5.05 19.61 -16.43
C ALA A 286 -4.38 20.24 -17.67
N ALA A 287 -3.86 19.41 -18.59
CA ALA A 287 -3.28 19.84 -19.85
C ALA A 287 -4.29 20.57 -20.74
N ALA A 288 -5.46 19.97 -20.98
CA ALA A 288 -6.53 20.57 -21.77
C ALA A 288 -6.97 21.94 -21.21
N GLN A 289 -7.11 22.05 -19.89
CA GLN A 289 -7.47 23.30 -19.22
C GLN A 289 -6.37 24.37 -19.35
N ALA A 290 -5.10 23.98 -19.16
CA ALA A 290 -3.96 24.88 -19.33
C ALA A 290 -3.85 25.39 -20.77
N LEU A 291 -4.03 24.52 -21.76
CA LEU A 291 -4.01 24.87 -23.19
C LEU A 291 -5.14 25.82 -23.57
N LYS A 292 -6.34 25.58 -23.04
CA LYS A 292 -7.49 26.46 -23.26
C LYS A 292 -7.27 27.86 -22.67
N ALA A 293 -6.65 27.94 -21.50
CA ALA A 293 -6.35 29.21 -20.83
C ALA A 293 -5.13 29.93 -21.44
N HIS A 294 -4.14 29.16 -21.91
CA HIS A 294 -2.88 29.64 -22.45
C HIS A 294 -2.58 28.94 -23.78
N PRO A 295 -3.12 29.42 -24.91
CA PRO A 295 -2.86 28.82 -26.23
C PRO A 295 -1.37 28.81 -26.62
N ASP A 296 -0.58 29.70 -26.02
CA ASP A 296 0.86 29.85 -26.16
C ASP A 296 1.69 29.01 -25.17
N LEU A 297 1.04 28.12 -24.40
CA LEU A 297 1.70 27.20 -23.46
C LEU A 297 2.89 26.52 -24.16
N LYS A 298 4.08 26.60 -23.55
CA LYS A 298 5.33 26.16 -24.18
C LYS A 298 5.61 24.67 -24.02
N GLY A 299 5.12 24.08 -22.93
CA GLY A 299 5.43 22.70 -22.54
C GLY A 299 4.93 22.39 -21.14
N LEU A 300 5.42 21.26 -20.61
CA LEU A 300 5.01 20.71 -19.33
C LEU A 300 6.21 20.32 -18.47
N VAL A 301 6.13 20.57 -17.16
CA VAL A 301 6.98 19.98 -16.13
C VAL A 301 6.19 18.92 -15.40
N LEU A 302 6.63 17.66 -15.52
CA LEU A 302 6.07 16.52 -14.81
C LEU A 302 6.87 16.30 -13.53
N ASP A 303 6.32 16.70 -12.39
CA ASP A 303 6.97 16.54 -11.09
C ASP A 303 6.59 15.19 -10.46
N LEU A 304 7.53 14.25 -10.50
CA LEU A 304 7.43 12.91 -9.92
C LEU A 304 8.25 12.79 -8.61
N ARG A 305 8.72 13.90 -8.03
CA ARG A 305 9.50 13.88 -6.79
C ARG A 305 8.64 13.37 -5.62
N ASN A 306 9.22 12.49 -4.81
CA ASN A 306 8.56 11.84 -3.67
C ASN A 306 7.31 11.01 -4.05
N ASN A 307 7.20 10.58 -5.31
CA ASN A 307 6.15 9.68 -5.77
C ASN A 307 6.65 8.22 -5.75
N PRO A 308 6.16 7.38 -4.81
CA PRO A 308 6.63 6.00 -4.64
C PRO A 308 6.13 5.04 -5.72
N GLY A 309 5.34 5.52 -6.68
CA GLY A 309 4.81 4.75 -7.79
C GLY A 309 3.30 4.57 -7.66
N GLY A 310 2.82 3.34 -7.80
CA GLY A 310 1.38 3.02 -7.79
C GLY A 310 1.04 2.04 -8.90
N LEU A 311 -0.11 2.22 -9.54
CA LEU A 311 -0.60 1.27 -10.53
C LEU A 311 0.23 1.30 -11.83
N LEU A 312 0.64 0.11 -12.28
CA LEU A 312 1.45 -0.08 -13.48
C LEU A 312 0.72 0.33 -14.76
N ASP A 313 -0.56 0.01 -14.86
CA ASP A 313 -1.40 0.40 -16.01
C ASP A 313 -1.45 1.92 -16.18
N GLN A 314 -1.48 2.67 -15.08
CA GLN A 314 -1.45 4.13 -15.09
C GLN A 314 -0.08 4.70 -15.44
N ALA A 315 1.02 4.05 -15.06
CA ALA A 315 2.34 4.41 -15.59
C ALA A 315 2.44 4.18 -17.10
N ILE A 316 1.89 3.07 -17.58
CA ILE A 316 1.85 2.75 -19.02
C ILE A 316 1.04 3.82 -19.74
N GLU A 317 -0.19 4.07 -19.30
CA GLU A 317 -1.10 4.99 -19.97
C GLU A 317 -0.60 6.44 -19.94
N LEU A 318 -0.01 6.88 -18.82
CA LEU A 318 0.60 8.21 -18.73
C LEU A 318 1.81 8.32 -19.67
N SER A 319 2.66 7.29 -19.76
CA SER A 319 3.81 7.30 -20.68
C SER A 319 3.35 7.34 -22.14
N ASP A 320 2.35 6.54 -22.48
CA ASP A 320 1.74 6.44 -23.81
C ASP A 320 1.17 7.80 -24.27
N ALA A 321 0.63 8.61 -23.34
CA ALA A 321 0.16 9.97 -23.66
C ALA A 321 1.25 10.93 -24.16
N PHE A 322 2.53 10.56 -23.99
CA PHE A 322 3.66 11.31 -24.52
C PHE A 322 4.46 10.51 -25.56
N LEU A 323 4.01 9.38 -26.09
CA LEU A 323 4.87 8.57 -26.97
C LEU A 323 4.09 8.10 -28.20
N GLU A 324 4.64 8.32 -29.39
CA GLU A 324 4.04 7.83 -30.65
C GLU A 324 4.30 6.34 -30.84
N GLU A 325 5.52 5.90 -30.51
CA GLU A 325 5.97 4.52 -30.69
C GLU A 325 7.07 4.15 -29.68
N GLY A 326 7.42 2.87 -29.66
CA GLY A 326 8.50 2.32 -28.84
C GLY A 326 8.01 1.74 -27.52
N THR A 327 8.93 1.08 -26.82
CA THR A 327 8.59 0.31 -25.63
C THR A 327 8.54 1.16 -24.40
N ILE A 328 7.41 1.09 -23.70
CA ILE A 328 7.22 1.76 -22.41
C ILE A 328 7.83 0.91 -21.30
N VAL A 329 7.45 -0.37 -21.23
CA VAL A 329 7.93 -1.29 -20.19
C VAL A 329 7.91 -2.73 -20.66
N SER A 330 8.82 -3.54 -20.14
CA SER A 330 8.79 -4.99 -20.27
C SER A 330 8.84 -5.63 -18.90
N THR A 331 8.02 -6.66 -18.68
CA THR A 331 8.04 -7.49 -17.47
C THR A 331 8.63 -8.84 -17.81
N ARG A 332 9.45 -9.37 -16.89
CA ARG A 332 9.96 -10.73 -16.96
C ARG A 332 9.47 -11.52 -15.77
N GLY A 333 8.89 -12.69 -16.02
CA GLY A 333 8.43 -13.61 -15.00
C GLY A 333 9.25 -14.91 -14.98
N PRO A 334 8.97 -15.80 -14.01
CA PRO A 334 9.64 -17.10 -13.91
C PRO A 334 9.29 -18.03 -15.09
N GLU A 335 8.13 -17.84 -15.72
CA GLU A 335 7.66 -18.58 -16.89
C GLU A 335 7.58 -17.63 -18.11
N GLU A 336 7.77 -18.15 -19.33
CA GLU A 336 7.82 -17.32 -20.55
C GLU A 336 6.49 -16.61 -20.84
N ASP A 337 5.37 -17.23 -20.49
CA ASP A 337 4.01 -16.69 -20.61
C ASP A 337 3.70 -15.58 -19.57
N ALA A 338 4.53 -15.45 -18.54
CA ALA A 338 4.46 -14.33 -17.59
C ALA A 338 5.22 -13.10 -18.08
N ASN A 339 5.96 -13.19 -19.20
CA ASN A 339 6.60 -12.05 -19.81
C ASN A 339 5.55 -11.19 -20.53
N SER A 340 5.64 -9.88 -20.37
CA SER A 340 4.79 -8.94 -21.10
C SER A 340 5.59 -7.73 -21.55
N ARG A 341 5.10 -7.06 -22.59
CA ARG A 341 5.68 -5.83 -23.11
C ARG A 341 4.56 -4.87 -23.44
N ALA A 342 4.66 -3.66 -22.91
CA ALA A 342 3.77 -2.56 -23.26
C ALA A 342 4.51 -1.63 -24.22
N GLU A 343 3.90 -1.40 -25.38
CA GLU A 343 4.36 -0.49 -26.41
C GLU A 343 3.49 0.75 -26.41
N ALA A 344 4.07 1.89 -26.76
CA ALA A 344 3.33 3.10 -27.08
C ALA A 344 2.59 2.93 -28.41
N GLY A 345 1.45 3.60 -28.52
CA GLY A 345 0.64 3.57 -29.74
C GLY A 345 -0.62 4.43 -29.70
N ARG A 346 -0.83 5.23 -28.65
CA ARG A 346 -1.89 6.24 -28.62
C ARG A 346 -1.34 7.60 -29.02
N ASP A 347 -2.06 8.26 -29.91
CA ASP A 347 -1.80 9.66 -30.24
C ASP A 347 -2.61 10.56 -29.30
N ASP A 348 -1.92 11.40 -28.53
CA ASP A 348 -2.50 12.45 -27.67
C ASP A 348 -1.91 13.81 -28.08
N PRO A 349 -2.47 14.48 -29.10
CA PRO A 349 -1.90 15.70 -29.69
C PRO A 349 -1.66 16.84 -28.70
N GLU A 350 -2.41 16.86 -27.59
CA GLU A 350 -2.27 17.88 -26.55
C GLU A 350 -0.98 17.73 -25.74
N LEU A 351 -0.46 16.51 -25.63
CA LEU A 351 0.71 16.16 -24.82
C LEU A 351 1.91 15.73 -25.67
N ILE A 352 1.66 15.04 -26.79
CA ILE A 352 2.69 14.44 -27.63
C ILE A 352 3.58 15.49 -28.30
N ASP A 353 3.02 16.60 -28.78
CA ASP A 353 3.79 17.65 -29.46
C ASP A 353 4.50 18.61 -28.48
N ARG A 354 4.31 18.41 -27.17
CA ARG A 354 4.78 19.34 -26.15
C ARG A 354 6.13 18.91 -25.57
N PRO A 355 7.11 19.83 -25.47
CA PRO A 355 8.30 19.60 -24.67
C PRO A 355 7.93 19.25 -23.22
N VAL A 356 8.54 18.19 -22.70
CA VAL A 356 8.33 17.73 -21.32
C VAL A 356 9.66 17.71 -20.56
N VAL A 357 9.65 18.22 -19.34
CA VAL A 357 10.74 18.09 -18.37
C VAL A 357 10.23 17.26 -17.20
N ILE A 358 10.99 16.27 -16.77
CA ILE A 358 10.60 15.39 -15.65
C ILE A 358 11.49 15.70 -14.46
N LEU A 359 10.87 15.94 -13.30
CA LEU A 359 11.57 16.09 -12.03
C LEU A 359 11.46 14.79 -11.24
N VAL A 360 12.61 14.23 -10.84
CA VAL A 360 12.70 13.03 -10.00
C VAL A 360 13.65 13.28 -8.84
N ASN A 361 13.49 12.51 -7.76
CA ASN A 361 14.44 12.47 -6.64
C ASN A 361 14.53 11.06 -6.05
N GLN A 362 15.23 10.90 -4.93
CA GLN A 362 15.39 9.60 -4.25
C GLN A 362 14.08 8.98 -3.76
N GLY A 363 12.98 9.76 -3.72
CA GLY A 363 11.65 9.26 -3.39
C GLY A 363 10.80 8.88 -4.61
N SER A 364 11.33 9.00 -5.82
CA SER A 364 10.69 8.56 -7.07
C SER A 364 10.97 7.08 -7.29
N ALA A 365 9.94 6.23 -7.30
CA ALA A 365 10.12 4.78 -7.43
C ALA A 365 9.05 4.11 -8.30
N SER A 366 9.33 2.89 -8.77
CA SER A 366 8.37 1.99 -9.43
C SER A 366 7.71 2.64 -10.66
N ALA A 367 6.40 2.86 -10.66
CA ALA A 367 5.67 3.54 -11.74
C ALA A 367 6.31 4.88 -12.16
N SER A 368 6.86 5.65 -11.20
CA SER A 368 7.59 6.90 -11.49
C SER A 368 8.87 6.66 -12.30
N GLU A 369 9.58 5.56 -12.02
CA GLU A 369 10.79 5.15 -12.75
C GLU A 369 10.45 4.62 -14.14
N ILE A 370 9.30 3.95 -14.30
CA ILE A 370 8.82 3.51 -15.61
C ILE A 370 8.54 4.71 -16.49
N VAL A 371 7.77 5.69 -16.02
CA VAL A 371 7.46 6.91 -16.78
C VAL A 371 8.74 7.68 -17.14
N SER A 372 9.59 7.96 -16.15
CA SER A 372 10.83 8.71 -16.40
C SER A 372 11.80 7.94 -17.31
N GLY A 373 11.87 6.61 -17.18
CA GLY A 373 12.67 5.74 -18.03
C GLY A 373 12.17 5.71 -19.47
N ALA A 374 10.88 5.49 -19.67
CA ALA A 374 10.24 5.43 -20.99
C ALA A 374 10.39 6.76 -21.74
N LEU A 375 10.05 7.87 -21.10
CA LEU A 375 10.14 9.20 -21.72
C LEU A 375 11.58 9.61 -22.00
N LYS A 376 12.52 9.28 -21.10
CA LYS A 376 13.95 9.52 -21.34
C LYS A 376 14.48 8.67 -22.49
N ALA A 377 14.07 7.41 -22.63
CA ALA A 377 14.58 6.53 -23.69
C ALA A 377 14.07 6.93 -25.08
N SER A 378 12.82 7.40 -25.16
CA SER A 378 12.12 7.63 -26.42
C SER A 378 12.05 9.10 -26.86
N ARG A 379 12.36 10.07 -25.98
CA ARG A 379 12.38 11.52 -26.30
C ARG A 379 13.74 12.22 -26.06
N ALA A 380 14.82 11.47 -25.82
CA ALA A 380 16.15 12.04 -25.53
C ALA A 380 16.87 12.62 -26.74
#